data_AF-A0AB34Z8R7-F1
#
_entry.id   AF-A0AB34Z8R7-F1
#
_cell.length_a   1.000
_cell.length_b   1.000
_cell.length_c   1.000
_cell.angle_alpha   90.00
_cell.angle_beta   90.00
_cell.angle_gamma   90.00
#
_symmetry.space_group_name_H-M   'P 1'
#
loop_
_entity.id
_entity.type
_entity.pdbx_description
1 polymer ?
#
loop_
_entity_poly.entity_id
_entity_poly.type
_entity_poly.pdbx_seq_one_letter_code
_entity_poly.pdbx_strand_id
1 'polypeptide(L)'
;MKLGILSALALSLAACTGTPVTKEHKIDDGGLPSAEVKAFERAQTQYQYKDARIEWDATNCAVYEGTAPNGRRQQQPLTKDNGERICSKP
;
A
#
# COMPACT_ATOMS: atom_id res chain seq x y z
N MET A 1 54.88 -12.97 24.42
CA MET A 1 54.61 -11.51 24.38
C MET A 1 55.04 -10.96 23.03
N LYS A 2 54.11 -10.45 22.22
CA LYS A 2 54.35 -9.42 21.20
C LYS A 2 53.02 -8.90 20.68
N LEU A 3 52.78 -7.61 20.94
CA LEU A 3 51.67 -6.78 20.46
C LEU A 3 51.70 -6.67 18.93
N GLY A 4 50.54 -6.49 18.31
CA GLY A 4 50.47 -6.25 16.87
C GLY A 4 49.12 -5.79 16.34
N ILE A 5 48.73 -4.58 16.72
CA ILE A 5 48.07 -3.58 15.87
C ILE A 5 46.60 -3.83 15.46
N LEU A 6 45.77 -3.02 16.13
CA LEU A 6 44.41 -2.61 15.77
C LEU A 6 44.32 -2.07 14.34
N SER A 7 43.32 -2.49 13.58
CA SER A 7 42.81 -1.74 12.43
C SER A 7 41.29 -1.78 12.44
N ALA A 8 40.72 -0.74 13.06
CA ALA A 8 39.30 -0.41 12.98
C ALA A 8 39.06 0.31 11.65
N LEU A 9 38.50 -0.40 10.66
CA LEU A 9 37.85 0.25 9.53
C LEU A 9 36.39 0.50 9.90
N ALA A 10 36.11 1.71 10.35
CA ALA A 10 34.76 2.24 10.47
C ALA A 10 34.23 2.52 9.06
N LEU A 11 33.40 1.62 8.52
CA LEU A 11 32.55 1.95 7.38
C LEU A 11 31.31 2.68 7.89
N SER A 12 31.33 4.00 7.77
CA SER A 12 30.18 4.87 7.99
C SER A 12 29.18 4.68 6.83
N LEU A 13 28.29 3.69 6.92
CA LEU A 13 27.12 3.65 6.04
C LEU A 13 26.15 4.73 6.51
N ALA A 14 26.15 5.85 5.80
CA ALA A 14 25.09 6.85 5.86
C ALA A 14 23.79 6.20 5.37
N ALA A 15 23.02 5.65 6.31
CA ALA A 15 21.65 5.21 6.07
C ALA A 15 20.76 6.45 5.98
N CYS A 16 20.65 7.05 4.80
CA CYS A 16 19.53 7.92 4.45
C CYS A 16 18.29 7.06 4.24
N THR A 17 17.69 6.57 5.32
CA THR A 17 16.32 6.04 5.26
C THR A 17 15.38 7.20 5.54
N GLY A 18 15.04 7.93 4.47
CA GLY A 18 13.88 8.81 4.50
C GLY A 18 12.67 7.97 4.90
N THR A 19 11.99 8.37 5.96
CA THR A 19 10.73 7.78 6.38
C THR A 19 9.76 7.84 5.19
N PRO A 20 9.18 6.72 4.72
CA PRO A 20 8.06 6.81 3.81
C PRO A 20 6.95 7.50 4.58
N VAL A 21 6.68 8.76 4.22
CA VAL A 21 5.50 9.47 4.71
C VAL A 21 4.33 8.82 3.98
N THR A 22 3.83 7.72 4.54
CA THR A 22 2.55 7.17 4.12
C THR A 22 1.52 8.24 4.42
N LYS A 23 1.15 9.04 3.41
CA LYS A 23 0.02 9.96 3.51
C LYS A 23 -1.20 9.10 3.84
N GLU A 24 -1.62 9.15 5.09
CA GLU A 24 -2.79 8.42 5.56
C GLU A 24 -4.02 9.09 4.95
N HIS A 25 -4.51 8.49 3.86
CA HIS A 25 -5.72 8.96 3.19
C HIS A 25 -6.90 8.55 4.06
N LYS A 26 -7.51 9.54 4.72
CA LYS A 26 -8.73 9.32 5.49
C LYS A 26 -9.86 8.94 4.53
N ILE A 27 -10.42 7.77 4.77
CA ILE A 27 -11.67 7.34 4.15
C ILE A 27 -12.79 8.14 4.82
N ASP A 28 -13.54 8.91 4.05
CA ASP A 28 -14.67 9.71 4.55
C ASP A 28 -15.82 8.79 4.98
N ASP A 29 -16.14 8.76 6.27
CA ASP A 29 -17.05 7.80 6.91
C ASP A 29 -18.42 8.40 7.26
N GLY A 30 -18.81 9.51 6.61
CA GLY A 30 -20.03 10.27 6.88
C GLY A 30 -21.33 9.45 6.83
N GLY A 31 -21.64 8.71 7.89
CA GLY A 31 -22.89 7.99 8.18
C GLY A 31 -23.31 6.89 7.20
N LEU A 32 -22.79 6.89 5.97
CA LEU A 32 -23.00 5.94 4.90
C LEU A 32 -21.64 5.37 4.46
N PRO A 33 -21.57 4.13 3.96
CA PRO A 33 -20.30 3.58 3.50
C PRO A 33 -19.72 4.48 2.40
N SER A 34 -18.45 4.83 2.58
CA SER A 34 -17.70 5.64 1.62
C SER A 34 -17.68 4.98 0.23
N ALA A 35 -17.37 5.76 -0.81
CA ALA A 35 -17.24 5.21 -2.16
C ALA A 35 -16.17 4.10 -2.23
N GLU A 36 -15.08 4.27 -1.46
CA GLU A 36 -13.98 3.31 -1.33
C GLU A 36 -14.45 2.00 -0.69
N VAL A 37 -15.22 2.07 0.41
CA VAL A 37 -15.73 0.87 1.10
C VAL A 37 -16.67 0.07 0.20
N LYS A 38 -17.61 0.74 -0.48
CA LYS A 38 -18.52 0.06 -1.43
C LYS A 38 -17.76 -0.57 -2.58
N ALA A 39 -16.75 0.10 -3.12
CA ALA A 39 -15.92 -0.44 -4.18
C ALA A 39 -15.11 -1.65 -3.69
N PHE A 40 -14.58 -1.59 -2.46
CA PHE A 40 -13.86 -2.70 -1.83
C PHE A 40 -14.75 -3.92 -1.63
N GLU A 41 -15.97 -3.76 -1.11
CA GLU A 41 -16.92 -4.86 -0.92
C GLU A 41 -17.24 -5.57 -2.25
N ARG A 42 -17.50 -4.80 -3.32
CA ARG A 42 -17.69 -5.37 -4.66
C ARG A 42 -16.46 -6.14 -5.14
N ALA A 43 -15.27 -5.56 -4.99
CA ALA A 43 -14.03 -6.20 -5.36
C ALA A 43 -13.79 -7.49 -4.55
N GLN A 44 -14.10 -7.49 -3.25
CA GLN A 44 -13.98 -8.67 -2.39
C GLN A 44 -14.90 -9.79 -2.87
N THR A 45 -16.15 -9.48 -3.24
CA THR A 45 -17.08 -10.47 -3.81
C THR A 45 -16.58 -11.01 -5.15
N GLN A 46 -16.02 -10.15 -6.00
CA GLN A 46 -15.58 -10.52 -7.35
C GLN A 46 -14.26 -11.31 -7.37
N TYR A 47 -13.26 -10.87 -6.61
CA TYR A 47 -11.89 -11.37 -6.72
C TYR A 47 -11.49 -12.30 -5.57
N GLN A 48 -12.11 -12.15 -4.40
CA GLN A 48 -11.90 -13.02 -3.23
C GLN A 48 -10.42 -13.15 -2.83
N TYR A 49 -9.66 -12.06 -2.89
CA TYR A 49 -8.27 -12.08 -2.42
C TYR A 49 -8.23 -12.26 -0.90
N LYS A 50 -7.19 -12.95 -0.43
CA LYS A 50 -6.85 -13.04 0.99
C LYS A 50 -6.05 -11.81 1.41
N ASP A 51 -6.16 -11.44 2.68
CA ASP A 51 -5.48 -10.28 3.29
C ASP A 51 -5.71 -8.96 2.53
N ALA A 52 -6.90 -8.87 1.94
CA ALA A 52 -7.29 -7.79 1.05
C ALA A 52 -7.43 -6.48 1.81
N ARG A 53 -6.95 -5.40 1.19
CA ARG A 53 -7.01 -4.04 1.73
C ARG A 53 -7.14 -3.01 0.60
N ILE A 54 -7.52 -1.80 0.97
CA ILE A 54 -7.48 -0.65 0.07
C ILE A 54 -6.05 -0.08 0.13
N GLU A 55 -5.39 -0.01 -1.01
CA GLU A 55 -4.11 0.68 -1.19
C GLU A 55 -4.24 1.78 -2.25
N TRP A 56 -3.16 2.51 -2.49
CA TRP A 56 -3.08 3.54 -3.52
C TRP A 56 -1.96 3.20 -4.50
N ASP A 57 -2.26 3.25 -5.80
CA ASP A 57 -1.25 3.06 -6.84
C ASP A 57 -0.37 4.31 -7.03
N ALA A 58 0.62 4.21 -7.93
CA ALA A 58 1.54 5.31 -8.23
C ALA A 58 0.86 6.56 -8.82
N THR A 59 -0.41 6.46 -9.23
CA THR A 59 -1.23 7.57 -9.72
C THR A 59 -2.15 8.17 -8.66
N ASN A 60 -1.99 7.75 -7.38
CA ASN A 60 -2.87 8.11 -6.25
C ASN A 60 -4.34 7.70 -6.50
N CYS A 61 -4.53 6.56 -7.17
CA CYS A 61 -5.85 5.95 -7.32
C CYS A 61 -5.97 4.70 -6.45
N ALA A 62 -7.13 4.54 -5.82
CA ALA A 62 -7.43 3.43 -4.94
C ALA A 62 -7.39 2.10 -5.71
N VAL A 63 -6.78 1.10 -5.09
CA VAL A 63 -6.69 -0.27 -5.59
C VAL A 63 -7.04 -1.26 -4.49
N TYR A 64 -7.66 -2.36 -4.90
CA TYR A 64 -7.88 -3.54 -4.10
C TYR A 64 -6.63 -4.41 -4.22
N GLU A 65 -5.86 -4.49 -3.14
CA GLU A 65 -4.64 -5.29 -3.10
C GLU A 65 -4.81 -6.47 -2.15
N GLY A 66 -4.37 -7.65 -2.58
CA GLY A 66 -4.35 -8.85 -1.73
C GLY A 66 -3.67 -10.04 -2.42
N THR A 67 -3.72 -11.19 -1.76
CA THR A 67 -3.22 -12.46 -2.30
C THR A 67 -4.33 -13.13 -3.10
N ALA A 68 -4.14 -13.21 -4.42
CA ALA A 68 -5.09 -13.84 -5.33
C ALA A 68 -5.16 -15.36 -5.16
N PRO A 69 -6.19 -16.04 -5.70
CA PRO A 69 -6.32 -17.50 -5.61
C PRO A 69 -5.11 -18.29 -6.16
N ASN A 70 -4.32 -17.68 -7.05
CA ASN A 70 -3.07 -18.23 -7.58
C ASN A 70 -1.87 -18.09 -6.61
N GLY A 71 -2.07 -17.56 -5.41
CA GLY A 71 -1.03 -17.36 -4.39
C GLY A 71 -0.15 -16.13 -4.62
N ARG A 72 -0.39 -15.33 -5.66
CA ARG A 72 0.39 -14.13 -5.97
C ARG A 72 -0.30 -12.89 -5.43
N ARG A 73 0.49 -11.92 -4.97
CA ARG A 73 -0.03 -10.58 -4.66
C ARG A 73 -0.45 -9.91 -5.96
N GLN A 74 -1.66 -9.37 -5.99
CA GLN A 74 -2.25 -8.71 -7.15
C GLN A 74 -3.00 -7.45 -6.71
N GLN A 75 -3.13 -6.51 -7.64
CA GLN A 75 -3.88 -5.27 -7.47
C GLN A 75 -4.98 -5.20 -8.53
N GLN A 76 -6.15 -4.73 -8.14
CA GLN A 76 -7.26 -4.42 -9.05
C GLN A 76 -7.73 -2.97 -8.81
N PRO A 77 -8.01 -2.19 -9.87
CA PRO A 77 -8.54 -0.85 -9.69
C PRO A 77 -9.86 -0.84 -8.92
N LEU A 78 -10.00 0.07 -7.95
CA LEU A 78 -11.29 0.35 -7.33
C LEU A 78 -11.99 1.47 -8.10
N THR A 79 -13.23 1.19 -8.51
CA THR A 79 -14.07 2.12 -9.29
C THR A 79 -15.37 2.41 -8.58
N LYS A 80 -15.87 3.63 -8.79
CA LYS A 80 -17.25 4.03 -8.49
C LYS A 80 -18.24 3.24 -9.36
N ASP A 81 -19.53 3.40 -9.10
CA ASP A 81 -20.59 2.70 -9.83
C ASP A 81 -20.67 3.09 -11.31
N ASN A 82 -20.21 4.29 -11.66
CA ASN A 82 -20.10 4.79 -13.04
C ASN A 82 -18.83 4.31 -13.77
N GLY A 83 -18.02 3.44 -13.16
CA GLY A 83 -16.76 2.93 -13.73
C GLY A 83 -15.56 3.86 -13.59
N GLU A 84 -15.74 5.08 -13.05
CA GLU A 84 -14.64 6.00 -12.79
C GLU A 84 -13.74 5.48 -11.65
N ARG A 85 -12.43 5.61 -11.78
CA ARG A 85 -11.49 5.28 -10.71
C ARG A 85 -11.70 6.21 -9.51
N ILE A 86 -11.56 5.66 -8.31
CA ILE A 86 -11.52 6.47 -7.08
C ILE A 86 -10.09 6.95 -6.90
N CYS A 87 -9.85 8.24 -7.06
CA CYS A 87 -8.51 8.82 -6.92
C CYS A 87 -8.52 9.96 -5.91
N SER A 88 -7.51 10.02 -5.06
CA SER A 88 -7.24 11.20 -4.26
C SER A 88 -6.51 12.21 -5.14
N LYS A 89 -6.98 13.45 -5.15
CA LYS A 89 -6.16 14.54 -5.71
C LYS A 89 -4.96 14.73 -4.78
N PRO A 90 -3.72 14.77 -5.30
CA PRO A 90 -2.50 14.85 -4.49
C PRO A 90 -2.40 16.10 -3.62
#